data_AF-A0A0J8VKW0-F1
#
_entry.id   AF-A0A0J8VKW0-F1
#
_cell.length_a   1.000
_cell.length_b   1.000
_cell.length_c   1.000
_cell.angle_alpha   90.00
_cell.angle_beta   90.00
_cell.angle_gamma   90.00
#
_symmetry.space_group_name_H-M   'P 1'
#
loop_
_entity.id
_entity.type
_entity.pdbx_description
1 polymer ?
#
loop_
_entity_poly.entity_id
_entity_poly.type
_entity_poly.pdbx_seq_one_letter_code
_entity_poly.pdbx_strand_id
1 'polypeptide(L)' 'MALVKTTLKLFGGDTVVVRCSDKCHIHLMSAKARAEEAADILSVEDRSSAYLTVPYSGLWNVLIDSRSQSLEHSISYVPA' A
#
# COMPACT_ATOMS: atom_id res chain seq x y z
N MET A 1 4.63 -6.47 -16.80
CA MET A 1 4.66 -5.63 -15.59
C MET A 1 3.23 -5.23 -15.28
N ALA A 2 2.81 -5.45 -14.03
CA ALA A 2 1.47 -5.11 -13.55
C ALA A 2 1.61 -4.06 -12.44
N LEU A 3 0.88 -2.96 -12.59
CA LEU A 3 0.80 -1.90 -11.58
C LEU A 3 -0.64 -1.83 -11.08
N VAL A 4 -0.81 -2.02 -9.77
CA VAL A 4 -2.10 -1.88 -9.08
C VAL A 4 -2.06 -0.62 -8.23
N LYS A 5 -3.12 0.17 -8.30
CA LYS A 5 -3.35 1.32 -7.42
C LYS A 5 -4.75 1.28 -6.86
N THR A 6 -4.87 1.38 -5.54
CA THR A 6 -6.15 1.62 -4.87
C THR A 6 -6.02 2.70 -3.82
N THR A 7 -7.11 3.40 -3.53
CA THR A 7 -7.16 4.45 -2.52
C THR A 7 -8.13 4.02 -1.43
N LEU A 8 -7.68 4.04 -0.18
CA LEU A 8 -8.44 3.64 1.00
C LEU A 8 -8.53 4.80 1.97
N LYS A 9 -9.69 4.94 2.62
CA LYS A 9 -9.85 5.80 3.80
C LYS A 9 -9.53 4.94 5.02
N LEU A 10 -8.44 5.26 5.71
CA LEU A 10 -7.92 4.47 6.83
C LEU A 10 -7.77 5.36 8.06
N PHE A 11 -7.85 4.74 9.23
CA PHE A 11 -7.61 5.38 10.51
C PHE A 11 -6.17 5.11 11.00
N GLY A 12 -5.63 6.05 11.79
CA GLY A 12 -4.34 5.84 12.45
C GLY A 12 -4.40 4.62 13.36
N GLY A 13 -3.43 3.72 13.22
CA GLY A 13 -3.38 2.43 13.89
C GLY A 13 -3.90 1.25 13.06
N ASP A 14 -4.73 1.48 12.03
CA ASP A 14 -5.18 0.41 11.13
C ASP A 14 -3.97 -0.28 10.49
N THR A 15 -4.08 -1.58 10.21
CA THR A 15 -3.03 -2.32 9.52
C THR A 15 -3.51 -2.75 8.14
N VAL A 16 -2.85 -2.24 7.10
CA VAL A 16 -3.06 -2.68 5.72
C VAL A 16 -2.28 -3.96 5.49
N VAL A 17 -2.98 -4.99 5.01
CA VAL A 17 -2.42 -6.30 4.68
C VAL A 17 -2.49 -6.49 3.18
N VAL A 18 -1.32 -6.61 2.55
CA VAL A 18 -1.18 -6.87 1.12
C VAL A 18 -0.62 -8.27 0.93
N ARG A 19 -1.20 -9.05 0.02
CA ARG A 19 -0.66 -10.34 -0.43
C ARG A 19 -0.64 -10.38 -1.94
N CYS A 20 0.42 -10.95 -2.47
CA CYS A 20 0.71 -11.10 -3.89
C CYS A 20 1.09 -12.55 -4.20
N SER A 21 0.73 -13.05 -5.38
CA SER A 21 1.17 -14.37 -5.86
C SER A 21 2.68 -14.47 -6.04
N ASP A 22 3.32 -13.37 -6.43
CA ASP A 22 4.76 -13.24 -6.67
C ASP A 22 5.38 -12.13 -5.83
N LYS A 23 6.72 -12.04 -5.82
CA LYS A 23 7.44 -10.94 -5.18
C LYS A 23 7.10 -9.61 -5.84
N CYS A 24 6.72 -8.63 -5.03
CA CYS A 24 6.28 -7.31 -5.47
C CYS A 24 6.92 -6.20 -4.62
N HIS A 25 6.86 -4.98 -5.14
CA HIS A 25 7.13 -3.76 -4.40
C HIS A 25 5.79 -3.15 -3.99
N ILE A 26 5.60 -2.95 -2.70
CA ILE A 26 4.34 -2.50 -2.11
C ILE A 26 4.61 -1.16 -1.46
N HIS A 27 3.83 -0.15 -1.82
CA HIS A 27 3.95 1.19 -1.27
C HIS A 27 2.61 1.63 -0.68
N LEU A 28 2.63 2.10 0.56
CA LEU A 28 1.52 2.79 1.21
C LEU A 28 1.90 4.27 1.28
N MET A 29 1.20 5.11 0.52
CA MET A 29 1.51 6.53 0.38
C MET A 29 0.36 7.38 0.88
N SER A 30 0.67 8.39 1.69
CA SER A 30 -0.34 9.36 2.11
C SER A 30 -0.84 10.17 0.91
N ALA A 31 -2.15 10.29 0.78
CA ALA A 31 -2.77 11.12 -0.26
C ALA A 31 -2.92 12.60 0.18
N LYS A 32 -2.04 13.09 1.07
CA LYS A 32 -2.00 14.50 1.50
C LYS A 32 -2.06 15.42 0.29
N ALA A 33 -2.99 16.37 0.33
CA ALA A 33 -3.43 17.18 -0.81
C ALA A 33 -2.47 18.35 -1.18
N ARG A 34 -1.28 18.43 -0.58
CA ARG A 34 -0.36 19.55 -0.80
C ARG A 34 0.86 19.11 -1.58
N ALA A 35 0.99 19.65 -2.79
CA ALA A 35 2.07 19.41 -3.75
C ALA A 35 3.48 19.79 -3.23
N GLU A 36 3.60 20.39 -2.03
CA GLU A 36 4.85 20.88 -1.44
C GLU A 36 5.26 20.14 -0.17
N GLU A 37 4.41 19.25 0.38
CA GLU A 37 4.75 18.45 1.56
C GLU A 37 5.19 17.05 1.10
N ALA A 38 6.33 16.57 1.61
CA ALA A 38 6.80 15.22 1.36
C ALA A 38 5.70 14.22 1.77
N ALA A 39 5.20 13.45 0.79
CA ALA A 39 4.23 12.41 1.06
C ALA A 39 4.90 11.34 1.94
N ASP A 40 4.25 10.96 3.05
CA ASP A 40 4.72 9.83 3.85
C ASP A 40 4.54 8.56 3.03
N ILE A 41 5.65 7.85 2.79
CA ILE A 41 5.69 6.60 2.02
C ILE A 41 6.27 5.51 2.91
N LEU A 42 5.50 4.44 3.09
CA LEU A 42 5.95 3.20 3.70
C LEU A 42 6.08 2.15 2.59
N SER A 43 7.27 1.62 2.37
CA SER A 43 7.52 0.66 1.30
C SER A 43 8.03 -0.68 1.84
N VAL A 44 7.63 -1.74 1.16
CA VAL A 44 8.14 -3.09 1.35
C VAL A 44 8.51 -3.64 -0.02
N GLU A 45 9.75 -4.06 -0.18
CA GLU A 45 10.29 -4.51 -1.45
C GLU A 45 10.56 -6.01 -1.45
N ASP A 46 10.43 -6.63 -2.62
CA ASP A 46 10.75 -8.04 -2.88
C ASP A 46 10.02 -9.02 -1.93
N ARG A 47 8.77 -8.70 -1.57
CA ARG A 47 7.92 -9.55 -0.72
C ARG A 47 6.63 -9.93 -1.41
N SER A 48 6.13 -11.12 -1.10
CA SER A 48 4.78 -11.58 -1.47
C SER A 48 3.72 -11.19 -0.45
N SER A 49 4.11 -10.69 0.73
CA SER A 49 3.16 -10.16 1.72
C SER A 49 3.76 -8.99 2.50
N ALA A 50 2.91 -8.03 2.86
CA ALA A 50 3.27 -6.86 3.65
C ALA A 50 2.17 -6.53 4.66
N TYR A 51 2.59 -6.06 5.84
CA TYR A 51 1.74 -5.55 6.91
C TYR A 51 2.20 -4.13 7.20
N LEU A 52 1.37 -3.15 6.88
CA LEU A 52 1.72 -1.73 6.94
C LEU A 52 0.75 -1.05 7.89
N THR A 53 1.26 -0.65 9.06
CA THR A 53 0.49 0.10 10.04
C THR A 53 0.36 1.55 9.60
N VAL A 54 -0.87 2.05 9.58
CA VAL A 54 -1.22 3.40 9.16
C VAL A 54 -0.82 4.39 10.25
N PRO A 55 0.09 5.33 9.98
CA PRO A 55 0.61 6.22 11.03
C PRO A 55 -0.40 7.27 11.49
N TYR A 56 -1.35 7.66 10.63
CA TYR A 56 -2.40 8.63 10.95
C TYR A 56 -3.61 8.47 10.02
N SER A 57 -4.77 8.93 10.51
CA SER A 57 -6.03 8.85 9.76
C SER A 57 -6.00 9.71 8.51
N GLY A 58 -6.50 9.19 7.39
CA GLY A 58 -6.53 9.91 6.12
C GLY A 58 -6.84 9.04 4.93
N LEU A 59 -6.67 9.62 3.75
CA LEU A 59 -6.67 8.87 2.50
C LEU A 59 -5.26 8.36 2.23
N TRP A 60 -5.16 7.08 1.89
CA TRP A 60 -3.91 6.41 1.61
C TRP A 60 -4.00 5.66 0.29
N ASN A 61 -2.97 5.79 -0.53
CA ASN A 61 -2.81 5.04 -1.77
C ASN A 61 -1.97 3.80 -1.50
N VAL A 62 -2.51 2.64 -1.81
CA VAL A 62 -1.75 1.38 -1.86
C VAL A 62 -1.36 1.16 -3.32
N LEU A 63 -0.05 1.13 -3.58
CA LEU A 63 0.54 0.74 -4.86
C LEU A 63 1.18 -0.62 -4.74
N ILE A 64 0.97 -1.46 -5.74
CA ILE A 64 1.68 -2.73 -5.91
C ILE A 64 2.31 -2.72 -7.29
N ASP A 65 3.63 -2.76 -7.33
CA ASP A 65 4.40 -2.92 -8.55
C ASP A 65 4.97 -4.34 -8.61
N SER A 66 4.63 -5.07 -9.68
CA SER A 66 5.16 -6.40 -9.95
C SER A 66 5.79 -6.48 -11.32
N ARG A 67 6.90 -7.22 -11.37
CA ARG A 67 7.53 -7.62 -12.62
C ARG A 67 6.70 -8.66 -13.39
N SER A 68 5.81 -9.38 -12.72
CA SER A 68 4.90 -10.36 -13.32
C SER A 68 3.77 -9.67 -14.12
N GLN A 69 3.30 -10.31 -15.19
CA GLN A 69 2.18 -9.80 -16.01
C GLN A 69 0.81 -10.27 -15.49
N SER A 70 0.78 -11.41 -14.80
CA SER A 70 -0.43 -12.04 -14.25
C SER A 70 -0.42 -12.01 -12.72
N LEU A 71 -0.30 -10.82 -12.14
CA LEU A 71 -0.23 -10.65 -10.70
C LEU A 71 -1.61 -10.87 -10.04
N GLU A 72 -1.77 -11.95 -9.29
CA GLU A 72 -2.88 -12.08 -8.36
C GLU A 72 -2.52 -11.36 -7.06
N HIS A 73 -3.45 -10.54 -6.56
CA HIS A 73 -3.23 -9.73 -5.37
C HIS A 73 -4.48 -9.62 -4.53
N SER A 74 -4.30 -9.36 -3.24
CA SER A 74 -5.36 -9.00 -2.31
C SER A 74 -4.88 -7.86 -1.42
N ILE A 75 -5.79 -6.92 -1.16
CA ILE A 75 -5.58 -5.78 -0.28
C ILE A 75 -6.71 -5.80 0.72
N SER A 76 -6.36 -5.89 2.00
CA SER A 76 -7.31 -5.86 3.12
C SER A 76 -6.77 -4.95 4.21
N TYR A 77 -7.60 -4.58 5.16
CA TYR A 77 -7.18 -3.84 6.33
C TYR A 77 -7.80 -4.42 7.59
N VAL A 78 -7.07 -4.35 8.69
CA VAL A 78 -7.53 -4.72 10.02
C VAL A 78 -7.61 -3.44 10.84
N PRO A 79 -8.79 -3.10 11.38
CA PRO A 79 -8.93 -1.96 12.29
C PRO A 79 -8.06 -2.12 13.54
N ALA A 80 -7.60 -1.00 14.10
CA ALA A 80 -6.89 -0.98 15.38
C ALA A 80 -7.73 -1.46 16.57
#